data_AF-A0A1C5ZRC9-F1
#
_entry.id   AF-A0A1C5ZRC9-F1
#
_cell.length_a   1.000
_cell.length_b   1.000
_cell.length_c   1.000
_cell.angle_alpha   90.00
_cell.angle_beta   90.00
_cell.angle_gamma   90.00
#
_symmetry.space_group_name_H-M   'P 1'
#
loop_
_entity.id
_entity.type
_entity.pdbx_description
1 polymer ?
#
loop_
_entity_poly.entity_id
_entity_poly.type
_entity_poly.pdbx_seq_one_letter_code
_entity_poly.pdbx_strand_id
1 'polypeptide(L)'
;MTADEKQKICDNIFQYITKKLDDWMDNQIFTKTSMKKLGELYYNHVLNEVENADTHLLNAVIRTVKPRNVECITQEDYYIALCKILYFKKLPSEVWTDVEREYDEIFVQKYGVVMQKYQTEINKIDTELTQTKTSADAIKNATPSYSFMRDISTEEQKLYELSSKCNSLRTRKEMLTFVIDYVTSKLSDFCDMQDMQSVENAKKQETLKLSKEDTYGADFSFSSYRDYVDIAEDDLDRPYALFFKVKIYVILENARKQYRYSCYAKSADEAIDEYKNYIQQIPRIDDLQIYKSCNPVSYNAALEKLILDYRLLEELQDKLESSVCLRERKRVLLKAVELYKQGEYEVFNNILPIQIEGMFADYLQDTTTFLRFSKMDIYSNAVLKDKIRHLQEVKSDIYPEAVEYFMYYFNNMIRNKIAHGRYKGNPDEQIQDEIFARELILDMGMLVHMLSRKSETEKMYRFIHGYQKYYERVIRSSEEHQCFGALFNDMIGDKTIADYDTLERYRPIQVAYWLVNPYYEKIYGQVDDIKELLELRNEFLSKEFWEYVLKRLNSVIDQGYDYLRINMEFLSVVKGLFRCNINTDVKQILGKVNAALLKIKDMQQQQD
;
A
#
# COMPACT_ATOMS: atom_id res chain seq x y z
N MET A 1 -34.01 -26.52 39.51
CA MET A 1 -32.61 -26.39 39.09
C MET A 1 -31.69 -26.39 40.29
N THR A 2 -30.66 -27.23 40.24
CA THR A 2 -29.56 -27.27 41.22
C THR A 2 -28.66 -26.04 41.10
N ALA A 3 -27.79 -25.79 42.08
CA ALA A 3 -26.84 -24.67 42.04
C ALA A 3 -25.83 -24.82 40.87
N ASP A 4 -25.38 -26.04 40.61
CA ASP A 4 -24.46 -26.36 39.52
C ASP A 4 -25.10 -26.13 38.13
N GLU A 5 -26.39 -26.46 37.98
CA GLU A 5 -27.14 -26.18 36.76
C GLU A 5 -27.27 -24.67 36.50
N LYS A 6 -27.54 -23.87 37.55
CA LYS A 6 -27.61 -22.41 37.45
C LYS A 6 -26.26 -21.79 37.07
N GLN A 7 -25.17 -22.27 37.66
CA GLN A 7 -23.83 -21.80 37.34
C GLN A 7 -23.47 -22.08 35.87
N LYS A 8 -23.75 -23.30 35.39
CA LYS A 8 -23.52 -23.69 34.01
C LYS A 8 -24.27 -22.80 33.01
N ILE A 9 -25.52 -22.43 33.32
CA ILE A 9 -26.31 -21.52 32.47
C ILE A 9 -25.74 -20.10 32.50
N CYS A 10 -25.32 -19.59 33.67
CA CYS A 10 -24.63 -18.30 33.77
C CYS A 10 -23.34 -18.27 32.94
N ASP A 11 -22.55 -19.34 32.95
CA ASP A 11 -21.33 -19.46 32.16
C ASP A 11 -21.65 -19.47 30.65
N ASN A 12 -22.71 -20.16 30.23
CA ASN A 12 -23.19 -20.15 28.85
C ASN A 12 -23.67 -18.76 28.41
N ILE A 13 -24.42 -18.05 29.26
CA ILE A 13 -24.84 -16.65 29.00
C ILE A 13 -23.62 -15.75 28.85
N PHE A 14 -22.65 -15.87 29.76
CA PHE A 14 -21.40 -15.09 29.70
C PHE A 14 -20.65 -15.35 28.40
N GLN A 15 -20.47 -16.62 28.03
CA GLN A 15 -19.83 -16.99 26.77
C GLN A 15 -20.60 -16.46 25.55
N TYR A 16 -21.92 -16.53 25.55
CA TYR A 16 -22.74 -16.01 24.45
C TYR A 16 -22.57 -14.50 24.29
N ILE A 17 -22.70 -13.74 25.37
CA ILE A 17 -22.54 -12.27 25.35
C ILE A 17 -21.15 -11.86 24.89
N THR A 18 -20.11 -12.56 25.36
CA THR A 18 -18.71 -12.16 25.10
C THR A 18 -18.14 -12.68 23.78
N LYS A 19 -18.70 -13.75 23.22
CA LYS A 19 -18.16 -14.40 22.01
C LYS A 19 -19.07 -14.40 20.78
N LYS A 20 -20.39 -14.31 20.94
CA LYS A 20 -21.34 -14.55 19.83
C LYS A 20 -22.30 -13.40 19.59
N LEU A 21 -22.72 -12.73 20.66
CA LEU A 21 -23.73 -11.66 20.58
C LEU A 21 -23.26 -10.49 19.72
N ASP A 22 -21.95 -10.25 19.66
CA ASP A 22 -21.37 -9.16 18.88
C ASP A 22 -21.52 -9.33 17.36
N ASP A 23 -21.62 -10.58 16.90
CA ASP A 23 -21.79 -10.94 15.49
C ASP A 23 -23.26 -10.95 15.04
N TRP A 24 -24.19 -10.78 15.97
CA TRP A 24 -25.62 -10.82 15.65
C TRP A 24 -26.09 -9.52 14.98
N MET A 25 -26.62 -9.65 13.76
CA MET A 25 -26.94 -8.52 12.88
C MET A 25 -28.39 -8.58 12.36
N ASP A 26 -29.35 -8.42 13.27
CA ASP A 26 -30.78 -8.34 12.94
C ASP A 26 -31.20 -6.94 12.45
N ASN A 27 -32.11 -6.87 11.49
CA ASN A 27 -32.62 -5.61 10.91
C ASN A 27 -33.22 -4.67 11.97
N GLN A 28 -33.79 -5.20 13.05
CA GLN A 28 -34.37 -4.40 14.12
C GLN A 28 -33.33 -3.56 14.86
N ILE A 29 -32.05 -3.96 14.89
CA ILE A 29 -30.97 -3.21 15.54
C ILE A 29 -30.88 -1.78 14.98
N PHE A 30 -31.00 -1.64 13.67
CA PHE A 30 -30.86 -0.38 12.93
C PHE A 30 -32.12 0.51 12.99
N THR A 31 -33.19 0.05 13.64
CA THR A 31 -34.46 0.79 13.77
C THR A 31 -34.77 1.21 15.21
N LYS A 32 -34.00 0.74 16.20
CA LYS A 32 -34.25 1.10 17.61
C LYS A 32 -33.89 2.55 17.86
N THR A 33 -34.83 3.28 18.45
CA THR A 33 -34.74 4.75 18.65
C THR A 33 -34.07 5.17 19.96
N SER A 34 -33.58 4.23 20.77
CA SER A 34 -32.85 4.55 22.00
C SER A 34 -32.00 3.37 22.46
N MET A 35 -30.92 3.68 23.20
CA MET A 35 -30.03 2.66 23.78
C MET A 35 -30.78 1.67 24.68
N LYS A 36 -31.83 2.12 25.37
CA LYS A 36 -32.71 1.25 26.15
C LYS A 36 -33.42 0.20 25.29
N LYS A 37 -34.07 0.62 24.20
CA LYS A 37 -34.79 -0.29 23.29
C LYS A 37 -33.83 -1.22 22.54
N LEU A 38 -32.64 -0.74 22.23
CA LEU A 38 -31.57 -1.55 21.65
C LEU A 38 -31.09 -2.62 22.63
N GLY A 39 -30.83 -2.22 23.87
CA GLY A 39 -30.41 -3.14 24.93
C GLY A 39 -31.47 -4.19 25.24
N GLU A 40 -32.75 -3.80 25.22
CA GLU A 40 -33.89 -4.71 25.37
C GLU A 40 -33.95 -5.74 24.23
N LEU A 41 -33.66 -5.33 22.99
CA LEU A 41 -33.60 -6.24 21.85
C LEU A 41 -32.51 -7.30 22.03
N TYR A 42 -31.28 -6.87 22.35
CA TYR A 42 -30.17 -7.79 22.63
C TYR A 42 -30.48 -8.68 23.83
N TYR A 43 -31.05 -8.13 24.89
CA TYR A 43 -31.40 -8.87 26.10
C TYR A 43 -32.39 -10.00 25.81
N ASN A 44 -33.47 -9.70 25.07
CA ASN A 44 -34.47 -10.70 24.69
C ASN A 44 -33.88 -11.75 23.74
N HIS A 45 -32.97 -11.36 22.84
CA HIS A 45 -32.29 -12.31 21.97
C HIS A 45 -31.43 -13.30 22.78
N VAL A 46 -30.68 -12.83 23.79
CA VAL A 46 -29.91 -13.72 24.67
C VAL A 46 -30.83 -14.71 25.40
N LEU A 47 -31.99 -14.27 25.89
CA LEU A 47 -32.95 -15.16 26.55
C LEU A 47 -33.52 -16.23 25.62
N ASN A 48 -33.67 -15.92 24.33
CA ASN A 48 -34.21 -16.87 23.35
C ASN A 48 -33.16 -17.89 22.86
N GLU A 49 -31.90 -17.47 22.74
CA GLU A 49 -30.83 -18.33 22.19
C GLU A 49 -30.15 -19.20 23.24
N VAL A 50 -30.07 -18.73 24.49
CA VAL A 50 -29.41 -19.50 25.57
C VAL A 50 -30.43 -20.38 26.28
N GLU A 51 -30.31 -21.68 26.09
CA GLU A 51 -31.23 -22.68 26.65
C GLU A 51 -31.37 -22.53 28.19
N ASN A 52 -32.60 -22.50 28.68
CA ASN A 52 -32.96 -22.35 30.10
C ASN A 52 -32.49 -21.03 30.76
N ALA A 53 -32.08 -20.02 29.98
CA ALA A 53 -31.83 -18.69 30.50
C ALA A 53 -33.14 -18.03 30.97
N ASP A 54 -33.06 -17.32 32.09
CA ASP A 54 -34.16 -16.49 32.60
C ASP A 54 -33.64 -15.09 32.97
N THR A 55 -34.57 -14.16 33.22
CA THR A 55 -34.27 -12.77 33.57
C THR A 55 -33.36 -12.66 34.79
N HIS A 56 -33.49 -13.55 35.78
CA HIS A 56 -32.69 -13.50 37.00
C HIS A 56 -31.23 -13.90 36.71
N LEU A 57 -31.01 -14.97 35.95
CA LEU A 57 -29.68 -15.45 35.58
C LEU A 57 -28.96 -14.45 34.65
N LEU A 58 -29.66 -13.91 33.64
CA LEU A 58 -29.09 -12.91 32.74
C LEU A 58 -28.73 -11.61 33.47
N ASN A 59 -29.59 -11.12 34.38
CA ASN A 59 -29.27 -9.96 35.21
C ASN A 59 -28.06 -10.22 36.12
N ALA A 60 -27.91 -11.42 36.67
CA ALA A 60 -26.76 -11.78 37.48
C ALA A 60 -25.45 -11.74 36.68
N VAL A 61 -25.46 -12.25 35.45
CA VAL A 61 -24.29 -12.19 34.55
C VAL A 61 -23.97 -10.74 34.16
N ILE A 62 -24.95 -9.96 33.70
CA ILE A 62 -24.75 -8.55 33.32
C ILE A 62 -24.19 -7.75 34.51
N ARG A 63 -24.70 -7.97 35.73
CA ARG A 63 -24.23 -7.28 36.94
C ARG A 63 -22.75 -7.57 37.24
N THR A 64 -22.28 -8.77 36.91
CA THR A 64 -20.88 -9.20 37.08
C THR A 64 -19.96 -8.62 36.00
N VAL A 65 -20.44 -8.54 34.76
CA VAL A 65 -19.62 -8.18 33.58
C VAL A 65 -19.61 -6.68 33.29
N LYS A 66 -20.67 -5.95 33.70
CA LYS A 66 -20.82 -4.53 33.38
C LYS A 66 -19.61 -3.70 33.83
N PRO A 67 -19.32 -2.58 33.14
CA PRO A 67 -18.35 -1.60 33.62
C PRO A 67 -18.70 -1.10 35.03
N ARG A 68 -17.69 -0.88 35.87
CA ARG A 68 -17.87 -0.51 37.29
C ARG A 68 -18.68 0.77 37.51
N ASN A 69 -18.67 1.67 36.54
CA ASN A 69 -19.37 2.96 36.54
C ASN A 69 -20.85 2.89 36.10
N VAL A 70 -21.41 1.70 35.89
CA VAL A 70 -22.81 1.52 35.48
C VAL A 70 -23.61 0.99 36.66
N GLU A 71 -24.64 1.69 37.11
CA GLU A 71 -25.56 1.19 38.13
C GLU A 71 -26.65 0.33 37.49
N CYS A 72 -27.12 -0.72 38.19
CA CYS A 72 -28.21 -1.58 37.73
C CYS A 72 -29.23 -1.80 38.86
N ILE A 73 -30.18 -0.87 38.95
CA ILE A 73 -31.20 -0.80 39.99
C ILE A 73 -32.56 -1.26 39.42
N THR A 74 -32.91 -0.79 38.22
CA THR A 74 -34.12 -1.14 37.48
C THR A 74 -33.82 -2.12 36.34
N GLN A 75 -34.85 -2.76 35.79
CA GLN A 75 -34.67 -3.65 34.62
C GLN A 75 -34.11 -2.88 33.41
N GLU A 76 -34.48 -1.62 33.24
CA GLU A 76 -34.02 -0.77 32.13
C GLU A 76 -32.51 -0.51 32.20
N ASP A 77 -31.96 -0.43 33.41
CA ASP A 77 -30.53 -0.25 33.62
C ASP A 77 -29.73 -1.45 33.12
N TYR A 78 -30.29 -2.67 33.18
CA TYR A 78 -29.64 -3.87 32.63
C TYR A 78 -29.59 -3.84 31.10
N TYR A 79 -30.60 -3.29 30.44
CA TYR A 79 -30.59 -3.11 28.98
C TYR A 79 -29.49 -2.13 28.57
N ILE A 80 -29.39 -0.99 29.24
CA ILE A 80 -28.33 0.00 28.98
C ILE A 80 -26.95 -0.58 29.32
N ALA A 81 -26.82 -1.36 30.40
CA ALA A 81 -25.58 -2.04 30.77
C ALA A 81 -25.15 -3.03 29.69
N LEU A 82 -26.08 -3.77 29.08
CA LEU A 82 -25.76 -4.69 27.98
C LEU A 82 -25.23 -3.96 26.75
N CYS A 83 -25.82 -2.83 26.36
CA CYS A 83 -25.27 -1.99 25.27
C CYS A 83 -23.83 -1.53 25.58
N LYS A 84 -23.53 -1.19 26.84
CA LYS A 84 -22.19 -0.80 27.26
C LYS A 84 -21.20 -1.97 27.29
N ILE A 85 -21.65 -3.18 27.62
CA ILE A 85 -20.85 -4.41 27.52
C ILE A 85 -20.49 -4.69 26.05
N LEU A 86 -21.42 -4.44 25.12
CA LEU A 86 -21.21 -4.51 23.67
C LEU A 86 -20.51 -3.26 23.09
N TYR A 87 -20.00 -2.38 23.96
CA TYR A 87 -19.25 -1.18 23.59
C TYR A 87 -20.00 -0.16 22.71
N PHE A 88 -21.33 -0.21 22.62
CA PHE A 88 -22.09 0.78 21.87
C PHE A 88 -21.96 2.17 22.50
N LYS A 89 -21.58 3.14 21.65
CA LYS A 89 -21.39 4.55 21.99
C LYS A 89 -22.48 5.42 21.38
N LYS A 90 -22.83 5.12 20.14
CA LYS A 90 -23.85 5.79 19.34
C LYS A 90 -24.95 4.81 18.97
N LEU A 91 -26.14 5.33 18.72
CA LEU A 91 -27.27 4.49 18.36
C LEU A 91 -27.11 4.01 16.90
N PRO A 92 -27.22 2.70 16.60
CA PRO A 92 -27.06 2.20 15.24
C PRO A 92 -28.00 2.84 14.22
N SER A 93 -29.21 3.27 14.60
CA SER A 93 -30.13 3.95 13.68
C SER A 93 -29.66 5.34 13.24
N GLU A 94 -28.96 6.06 14.10
CA GLU A 94 -28.39 7.38 13.78
C GLU A 94 -27.20 7.19 12.83
N VAL A 95 -26.29 6.28 13.19
CA VAL A 95 -25.11 5.94 12.39
C VAL A 95 -25.51 5.35 11.03
N TRP A 96 -26.57 4.53 10.97
CA TRP A 96 -27.12 3.98 9.74
C TRP A 96 -27.47 5.06 8.73
N THR A 97 -28.10 6.15 9.20
CA THR A 97 -28.49 7.28 8.34
C THR A 97 -27.27 7.97 7.74
N ASP A 98 -26.20 8.15 8.51
CA ASP A 98 -24.95 8.72 8.02
C ASP A 98 -24.26 7.78 7.03
N VAL A 99 -24.19 6.48 7.32
CA VAL A 99 -23.60 5.47 6.41
C VAL A 99 -24.37 5.39 5.09
N GLU A 100 -25.70 5.41 5.12
CA GLU A 100 -26.51 5.45 3.89
C GLU A 100 -26.26 6.71 3.07
N ARG A 101 -26.18 7.87 3.72
CA ARG A 101 -25.87 9.13 3.04
C ARG A 101 -24.52 9.08 2.33
N GLU A 102 -23.46 8.68 3.04
CA GLU A 102 -22.11 8.62 2.44
C GLU A 102 -22.04 7.58 1.32
N TYR A 103 -22.69 6.42 1.50
CA TYR A 103 -22.77 5.39 0.47
C TYR A 103 -23.48 5.92 -0.79
N ASP A 104 -24.67 6.49 -0.65
CA ASP A 104 -25.46 6.99 -1.79
C ASP A 104 -24.74 8.14 -2.52
N GLU A 105 -24.10 9.06 -1.78
CA GLU A 105 -23.32 10.14 -2.37
C GLU A 105 -22.16 9.61 -3.22
N ILE A 106 -21.37 8.67 -2.67
CA ILE A 106 -20.11 8.23 -3.29
C ILE A 106 -20.35 7.13 -4.33
N PHE A 107 -20.99 6.03 -3.92
CA PHE A 107 -21.12 4.80 -4.73
C PHE A 107 -22.21 4.91 -5.79
N VAL A 108 -23.27 5.67 -5.52
CA VAL A 108 -24.40 5.78 -6.45
C VAL A 108 -24.29 7.06 -7.29
N GLN A 109 -24.25 8.23 -6.64
CA GLN A 109 -24.32 9.51 -7.33
C GLN A 109 -23.00 9.87 -8.02
N LYS A 110 -21.93 10.09 -7.26
CA LYS A 110 -20.63 10.52 -7.81
C LYS A 110 -20.06 9.47 -8.77
N TYR A 111 -19.94 8.23 -8.33
CA TYR A 111 -19.39 7.16 -9.17
C TYR A 111 -20.23 6.92 -10.42
N GLY A 112 -21.57 6.98 -10.33
CA GLY A 112 -22.45 6.89 -11.49
C GLY A 112 -22.22 7.99 -12.53
N VAL A 113 -22.04 9.24 -12.09
CA VAL A 113 -21.69 10.37 -12.97
C VAL A 113 -20.33 10.17 -13.61
N VAL A 114 -19.32 9.78 -12.84
CA VAL A 114 -17.96 9.51 -13.34
C VAL A 114 -17.98 8.41 -14.40
N MET A 115 -18.64 7.27 -14.15
CA MET A 115 -18.78 6.17 -15.11
C MET A 115 -19.38 6.64 -16.45
N GLN A 116 -20.41 7.49 -16.42
CA GLN A 116 -21.03 8.05 -17.63
C GLN A 116 -20.07 8.97 -18.39
N LYS A 117 -19.32 9.82 -17.68
CA LYS A 117 -18.31 10.70 -18.29
C LYS A 117 -17.19 9.88 -18.95
N TYR A 118 -16.69 8.83 -18.29
CA TYR A 118 -15.68 7.93 -18.84
C TYR A 118 -16.17 7.24 -20.12
N GLN A 119 -17.39 6.68 -20.10
CA GLN A 119 -17.96 6.04 -21.28
C GLN A 119 -18.10 7.02 -22.46
N THR A 120 -18.48 8.27 -22.18
CA THR A 120 -18.60 9.33 -23.19
C THR A 120 -17.23 9.67 -23.80
N GLU A 121 -16.20 9.85 -22.99
CA GLU A 121 -14.85 10.17 -23.48
C GLU A 121 -14.23 9.00 -24.25
N ILE A 122 -14.44 7.75 -23.81
CA ILE A 122 -14.00 6.56 -24.55
C ILE A 122 -14.68 6.49 -25.93
N ASN A 123 -16.00 6.72 -26.00
CA ASN A 123 -16.73 6.72 -27.28
C ASN A 123 -16.24 7.82 -28.23
N LYS A 124 -15.90 9.00 -27.70
CA LYS A 124 -15.30 10.10 -28.46
C LYS A 124 -13.92 9.70 -29.00
N ILE A 125 -13.06 9.10 -28.16
CA ILE A 125 -11.75 8.59 -28.60
C ILE A 125 -11.90 7.54 -29.69
N ASP A 126 -12.86 6.61 -29.58
CA ASP A 126 -13.10 5.58 -30.61
C ASP A 126 -13.56 6.18 -31.95
N THR A 127 -14.37 7.24 -31.89
CA THR A 127 -14.76 8.02 -33.08
C THR A 127 -13.55 8.69 -33.72
N GLU A 128 -12.70 9.34 -32.93
CA GLU A 128 -11.47 9.98 -33.42
C GLU A 128 -10.45 8.98 -33.98
N LEU A 129 -10.32 7.80 -33.36
CA LEU A 129 -9.48 6.71 -33.85
C LEU A 129 -9.94 6.24 -35.23
N THR A 130 -11.26 6.08 -35.40
CA THR A 130 -11.86 5.70 -36.68
C THR A 130 -11.61 6.76 -37.75
N GLN A 131 -11.80 8.05 -37.43
CA GLN A 131 -11.55 9.16 -38.36
C GLN A 131 -10.05 9.27 -38.74
N THR A 132 -9.16 9.12 -37.77
CA THR A 132 -7.70 9.15 -37.98
C THR A 132 -7.26 8.01 -38.89
N LYS A 133 -7.82 6.81 -38.69
CA LYS A 133 -7.58 5.65 -39.55
C LYS A 133 -8.06 5.90 -40.98
N THR A 134 -9.29 6.38 -41.17
CA THR A 134 -9.82 6.72 -42.50
C THR A 134 -8.95 7.73 -43.23
N SER A 135 -8.44 8.73 -42.51
CA SER A 135 -7.53 9.75 -43.08
C SER A 135 -6.18 9.15 -43.49
N ALA A 136 -5.63 8.22 -42.70
CA ALA A 136 -4.40 7.52 -43.06
C ALA A 136 -4.59 6.58 -44.26
N ASP A 137 -5.71 5.86 -44.30
CA ASP A 137 -6.06 4.94 -45.38
C ASP A 137 -6.30 5.70 -46.70
N ALA A 138 -6.87 6.91 -46.64
CA ALA A 138 -7.03 7.76 -47.83
C ALA A 138 -5.68 8.15 -48.47
N ILE A 139 -4.64 8.38 -47.65
CA ILE A 139 -3.28 8.66 -48.15
C ILE A 139 -2.65 7.38 -48.73
N LYS A 140 -2.74 6.26 -48.00
CA LYS A 140 -2.14 4.97 -48.40
C LYS A 140 -2.75 4.38 -49.67
N ASN A 141 -4.05 4.58 -49.85
CA ASN A 141 -4.82 4.03 -50.98
C ASN A 141 -5.00 5.04 -52.12
N ALA A 142 -4.38 6.22 -52.04
CA ALA A 142 -4.39 7.18 -53.13
C ALA A 142 -3.76 6.57 -54.39
N THR A 143 -4.29 6.92 -55.56
CA THR A 143 -3.79 6.41 -56.85
C THR A 143 -2.28 6.65 -56.97
N PRO A 144 -1.47 5.61 -57.23
CA PRO A 144 -0.03 5.76 -57.34
C PRO A 144 0.36 6.70 -58.49
N SER A 145 1.12 7.74 -58.18
CA SER A 145 1.83 8.54 -59.19
C SER A 145 3.24 7.99 -59.39
N TYR A 146 3.56 7.62 -60.63
CA TYR A 146 4.86 7.08 -61.05
C TYR A 146 5.79 8.17 -61.62
N SER A 147 5.51 9.44 -61.37
CA SER A 147 6.40 10.54 -61.77
C SER A 147 7.74 10.42 -61.03
N PHE A 148 8.85 10.43 -61.77
CA PHE A 148 10.20 10.48 -61.18
C PHE A 148 10.43 11.74 -60.33
N MET A 149 9.66 12.81 -60.55
CA MET A 149 9.74 14.08 -59.83
C MET A 149 8.73 14.17 -58.67
N ARG A 150 8.04 13.08 -58.30
CA ARG A 150 7.09 13.08 -57.20
C ARG A 150 7.83 13.27 -55.88
N ASP A 151 7.53 14.36 -55.18
CA ASP A 151 7.89 14.54 -53.76
C ASP A 151 6.84 13.83 -52.89
N ILE A 152 7.30 13.01 -51.94
CA ILE A 152 6.45 12.26 -51.01
C ILE A 152 6.54 12.79 -49.57
N SER A 153 7.34 13.83 -49.33
CA SER A 153 7.67 14.32 -47.99
C SER A 153 6.41 14.78 -47.24
N THR A 154 5.47 15.42 -47.93
CA THR A 154 4.22 15.91 -47.33
C THR A 154 3.30 14.76 -46.93
N GLU A 155 3.11 13.76 -47.79
CA GLU A 155 2.31 12.58 -47.46
C GLU A 155 2.94 11.76 -46.33
N GLU A 156 4.27 11.61 -46.33
CA GLU A 156 5.00 10.88 -45.29
C GLU A 156 4.87 11.58 -43.93
N GLN A 157 5.11 12.90 -43.89
CA GLN A 157 4.93 13.71 -42.68
C GLN A 157 3.51 13.57 -42.12
N LYS A 158 2.49 13.69 -42.99
CA LYS A 158 1.10 13.57 -42.58
C LYS A 158 0.76 12.17 -42.05
N LEU A 159 1.34 11.12 -42.62
CA LEU A 159 1.21 9.76 -42.10
C LEU A 159 1.87 9.59 -40.73
N TYR A 160 3.02 10.22 -40.49
CA TYR A 160 3.65 10.23 -39.16
C TYR A 160 2.79 10.96 -38.13
N GLU A 161 2.24 12.13 -38.47
CA GLU A 161 1.33 12.89 -37.60
C GLU A 161 0.08 12.07 -37.23
N LEU A 162 -0.57 11.45 -38.22
CA LEU A 162 -1.74 10.57 -38.00
C LEU A 162 -1.38 9.34 -37.15
N SER A 163 -0.21 8.73 -37.38
CA SER A 163 0.26 7.61 -36.57
C SER A 163 0.52 8.03 -35.12
N SER A 164 1.10 9.21 -34.91
CA SER A 164 1.34 9.77 -33.57
C SER A 164 0.03 10.06 -32.84
N LYS A 165 -0.92 10.71 -33.52
CA LYS A 165 -2.27 10.95 -32.99
C LYS A 165 -2.96 9.64 -32.61
N CYS A 166 -2.89 8.62 -33.47
CA CYS A 166 -3.48 7.30 -33.20
C CYS A 166 -2.86 6.64 -31.95
N ASN A 167 -1.54 6.72 -31.79
CA ASN A 167 -0.84 6.18 -30.62
C ASN A 167 -1.25 6.92 -29.32
N SER A 168 -1.34 8.25 -29.37
CA SER A 168 -1.79 9.07 -28.24
C SER A 168 -3.22 8.74 -27.82
N LEU A 169 -4.14 8.62 -28.79
CA LEU A 169 -5.54 8.26 -28.53
C LEU A 169 -5.68 6.86 -27.92
N ARG A 170 -4.97 5.87 -28.46
CA ARG A 170 -4.95 4.51 -27.88
C ARG A 170 -4.41 4.50 -26.46
N THR A 171 -3.32 5.22 -26.23
CA THR A 171 -2.71 5.34 -24.90
C THR A 171 -3.68 5.97 -23.90
N ARG A 172 -4.36 7.06 -24.28
CA ARG A 172 -5.36 7.69 -23.42
C ARG A 172 -6.53 6.75 -23.13
N LYS A 173 -7.00 5.99 -24.12
CA LYS A 173 -8.05 4.98 -23.92
C LYS A 173 -7.61 3.91 -22.92
N GLU A 174 -6.40 3.37 -23.05
CA GLU A 174 -5.85 2.38 -22.11
C GLU A 174 -5.77 2.94 -20.68
N MET A 175 -5.32 4.19 -20.51
CA MET A 175 -5.26 4.86 -19.20
C MET A 175 -6.66 5.03 -18.59
N LEU A 176 -7.63 5.53 -19.37
CA LEU A 176 -9.02 5.68 -18.90
C LEU A 176 -9.63 4.35 -18.47
N THR A 177 -9.39 3.28 -19.24
CA THR A 177 -9.84 1.93 -18.86
C THR A 177 -9.17 1.45 -17.57
N PHE A 178 -7.88 1.70 -17.41
CA PHE A 178 -7.19 1.33 -16.18
C PHE A 178 -7.73 2.06 -14.95
N VAL A 179 -7.92 3.39 -15.03
CA VAL A 179 -8.41 4.19 -13.89
C VAL A 179 -9.79 3.72 -13.45
N ILE A 180 -10.70 3.48 -14.41
CA ILE A 180 -12.05 3.05 -14.07
C ILE A 180 -12.05 1.65 -13.44
N ASP A 181 -11.31 0.69 -14.02
CA ASP A 181 -11.17 -0.66 -13.48
C ASP A 181 -10.58 -0.64 -12.05
N TYR A 182 -9.58 0.23 -11.82
CA TYR A 182 -8.97 0.42 -10.51
C TYR A 182 -9.97 0.95 -9.47
N VAL A 183 -10.71 2.01 -9.81
CA VAL A 183 -11.72 2.60 -8.92
C VAL A 183 -12.85 1.61 -8.64
N THR A 184 -13.34 0.91 -9.66
CA THR A 184 -14.35 -0.15 -9.49
C THR A 184 -13.85 -1.23 -8.53
N SER A 185 -12.59 -1.67 -8.69
CA SER A 185 -11.99 -2.65 -7.77
C SER A 185 -11.91 -2.13 -6.35
N LYS A 186 -11.57 -0.85 -6.13
CA LYS A 186 -11.50 -0.27 -4.79
C LYS A 186 -12.85 -0.10 -4.13
N LEU A 187 -13.88 0.30 -4.87
CA LEU A 187 -15.24 0.31 -4.34
C LEU A 187 -15.75 -1.10 -4.04
N SER A 188 -15.31 -2.09 -4.82
CA SER A 188 -15.66 -3.50 -4.59
C SER A 188 -15.04 -4.08 -3.30
N ASP A 189 -14.00 -3.45 -2.74
CA ASP A 189 -13.46 -3.83 -1.42
C ASP A 189 -14.48 -3.57 -0.29
N PHE A 190 -15.44 -2.66 -0.49
CA PHE A 190 -16.52 -2.40 0.47
C PHE A 190 -17.68 -3.40 0.31
N CYS A 191 -18.16 -3.61 -0.92
CA CYS A 191 -19.25 -4.55 -1.24
C CYS A 191 -19.29 -4.89 -2.73
N ASP A 192 -19.94 -6.00 -3.08
CA ASP A 192 -20.39 -6.21 -4.45
C ASP A 192 -21.53 -5.23 -4.78
N MET A 193 -21.21 -4.18 -5.54
CA MET A 193 -22.16 -3.13 -5.93
C MET A 193 -23.31 -3.65 -6.81
N GLN A 194 -23.20 -4.86 -7.39
CA GLN A 194 -24.25 -5.47 -8.20
C GLN A 194 -25.21 -6.33 -7.35
N ASP A 195 -24.83 -6.69 -6.13
CA ASP A 195 -25.65 -7.48 -5.21
C ASP A 195 -26.23 -6.60 -4.09
N MET A 196 -27.55 -6.38 -4.16
CA MET A 196 -28.28 -5.60 -3.16
C MET A 196 -28.11 -6.16 -1.74
N GLN A 197 -27.97 -7.48 -1.58
CA GLN A 197 -27.77 -8.08 -0.27
C GLN A 197 -26.35 -7.82 0.26
N SER A 198 -25.33 -7.90 -0.60
CA SER A 198 -23.95 -7.52 -0.26
C SER A 198 -23.88 -6.07 0.19
N VAL A 199 -24.52 -5.15 -0.54
CA VAL A 199 -24.56 -3.72 -0.20
C VAL A 199 -25.20 -3.51 1.17
N GLU A 200 -26.38 -4.07 1.37
CA GLU A 200 -27.14 -3.97 2.62
C GLU A 200 -26.33 -4.52 3.82
N ASN A 201 -25.68 -5.66 3.65
CA ASN A 201 -24.86 -6.28 4.70
C ASN A 201 -23.61 -5.44 5.02
N ALA A 202 -22.92 -4.91 4.02
CA ALA A 202 -21.73 -4.06 4.22
C ALA A 202 -22.08 -2.76 4.96
N LYS A 203 -23.19 -2.11 4.58
CA LYS A 203 -23.71 -0.94 5.32
C LYS A 203 -23.98 -1.28 6.79
N LYS A 204 -24.57 -2.46 7.06
CA LYS A 204 -24.91 -2.89 8.43
C LYS A 204 -23.65 -3.15 9.27
N GLN A 205 -22.67 -3.83 8.70
CA GLN A 205 -21.39 -4.10 9.35
C GLN A 205 -20.65 -2.81 9.69
N GLU A 206 -20.53 -1.89 8.72
CA GLU A 206 -19.87 -0.61 8.94
C GLU A 206 -20.64 0.25 9.96
N THR A 207 -21.98 0.23 9.93
CA THR A 207 -22.80 0.90 10.94
C THR A 207 -22.55 0.37 12.35
N LEU A 208 -22.50 -0.95 12.53
CA LEU A 208 -22.23 -1.55 13.85
C LEU A 208 -20.83 -1.19 14.36
N LYS A 209 -19.83 -1.24 13.48
CA LYS A 209 -18.45 -0.82 13.78
C LYS A 209 -18.39 0.64 14.20
N LEU A 210 -18.98 1.56 13.43
CA LEU A 210 -19.01 2.99 13.73
C LEU A 210 -19.86 3.34 14.95
N SER A 211 -20.87 2.52 15.27
CA SER A 211 -21.65 2.69 16.51
C SER A 211 -20.84 2.43 17.78
N LYS A 212 -19.70 1.76 17.66
CA LYS A 212 -18.73 1.48 18.74
C LYS A 212 -17.51 2.43 18.70
N GLU A 213 -17.41 3.29 17.68
CA GLU A 213 -16.28 4.21 17.46
C GLU A 213 -16.61 5.64 17.90
N ASP A 214 -15.70 6.22 18.69
CA ASP A 214 -15.83 7.57 19.27
C ASP A 214 -14.93 8.60 18.58
N THR A 215 -13.90 8.16 17.85
CA THR A 215 -12.87 9.05 17.30
C THR A 215 -13.21 9.61 15.92
N TYR A 216 -13.97 8.87 15.11
CA TYR A 216 -14.33 9.29 13.76
C TYR A 216 -15.74 8.85 13.35
N GLY A 217 -16.26 9.44 12.27
CA GLY A 217 -17.60 9.20 11.74
C GLY A 217 -17.60 8.48 10.39
N ALA A 218 -18.79 8.36 9.79
CA ALA A 218 -18.96 7.79 8.46
C ALA A 218 -18.19 8.58 7.39
N ASP A 219 -18.14 9.91 7.51
CA ASP A 219 -17.39 10.81 6.63
C ASP A 219 -15.91 10.41 6.50
N PHE A 220 -15.26 10.14 7.64
CA PHE A 220 -13.88 9.68 7.67
C PHE A 220 -13.75 8.24 7.17
N SER A 221 -14.65 7.35 7.57
CA SER A 221 -14.60 5.93 7.13
C SER A 221 -14.74 5.79 5.62
N PHE A 222 -15.56 6.65 5.00
CA PHE A 222 -15.80 6.67 3.56
C PHE A 222 -14.83 7.56 2.77
N SER A 223 -13.96 8.33 3.44
CA SER A 223 -13.06 9.30 2.80
C SER A 223 -12.18 8.69 1.71
N SER A 224 -11.61 7.50 1.95
CA SER A 224 -10.77 6.82 0.96
C SER A 224 -11.54 6.47 -0.33
N TYR A 225 -12.80 6.03 -0.23
CA TYR A 225 -13.64 5.74 -1.40
C TYR A 225 -13.99 7.02 -2.15
N ARG A 226 -14.29 8.11 -1.43
CA ARG A 226 -14.49 9.43 -2.02
C ARG A 226 -13.25 9.89 -2.79
N ASP A 227 -12.07 9.76 -2.19
CA ASP A 227 -10.80 10.14 -2.81
C ASP A 227 -10.56 9.35 -4.11
N TYR A 228 -10.86 8.05 -4.15
CA TYR A 228 -10.72 7.26 -5.38
C TYR A 228 -11.62 7.78 -6.52
N VAL A 229 -12.87 8.13 -6.22
CA VAL A 229 -13.81 8.67 -7.21
C VAL A 229 -13.42 10.08 -7.64
N ASP A 230 -12.98 10.92 -6.71
CA ASP A 230 -12.56 12.30 -6.99
C ASP A 230 -11.27 12.33 -7.84
N ILE A 231 -10.33 11.39 -7.61
CA ILE A 231 -9.14 11.21 -8.47
C ILE A 231 -9.55 10.81 -9.90
N ALA A 232 -10.54 9.92 -10.04
CA ALA A 232 -11.02 9.50 -11.35
C ALA A 232 -11.70 10.63 -12.11
N GLU A 233 -12.47 11.47 -11.41
CA GLU A 233 -13.06 12.68 -11.98
C GLU A 233 -11.98 13.69 -12.40
N ASP A 234 -10.97 13.91 -11.55
CA ASP A 234 -9.83 14.79 -11.85
C ASP A 234 -9.06 14.37 -13.11
N ASP A 235 -8.89 13.07 -13.34
CA ASP A 235 -8.23 12.56 -14.56
C ASP A 235 -8.99 12.94 -15.83
N LEU A 236 -10.33 12.99 -15.79
CA LEU A 236 -11.13 13.46 -16.94
C LEU A 236 -10.98 14.96 -17.16
N ASP A 237 -11.08 15.74 -16.09
CA ASP A 237 -11.07 17.20 -16.16
C ASP A 237 -9.66 17.74 -16.49
N ARG A 238 -8.62 17.06 -15.99
CA ARG A 238 -7.20 17.43 -16.16
C ARG A 238 -6.37 16.21 -16.59
N PRO A 239 -6.47 15.77 -17.87
CA PRO A 239 -5.77 14.59 -18.38
C PRO A 239 -4.23 14.70 -18.38
N TYR A 240 -3.69 15.90 -18.16
CA TYR A 240 -2.26 16.16 -18.03
C TYR A 240 -1.77 16.08 -16.58
N ALA A 241 -2.67 16.02 -15.59
CA ALA A 241 -2.29 16.15 -14.18
C ALA A 241 -1.37 15.01 -13.72
N LEU A 242 -1.66 13.77 -14.11
CA LEU A 242 -0.82 12.61 -13.77
C LEU A 242 0.63 12.82 -14.23
N PHE A 243 0.83 13.31 -15.45
CA PHE A 243 2.17 13.56 -16.00
C PHE A 243 2.99 14.43 -15.05
N PHE A 244 2.43 15.54 -14.57
CA PHE A 244 3.13 16.44 -13.65
C PHE A 244 3.18 15.91 -12.22
N LYS A 245 2.15 15.21 -11.73
CA LYS A 245 2.15 14.55 -10.41
C LYS A 245 3.35 13.63 -10.28
N VAL A 246 3.69 12.87 -11.34
CA VAL A 246 4.90 12.03 -11.36
C VAL A 246 6.18 12.87 -11.25
N LYS A 247 6.28 14.00 -11.97
CA LYS A 247 7.48 14.86 -11.95
C LYS A 247 7.74 15.50 -10.59
N ILE A 248 6.68 15.89 -9.87
CA ILE A 248 6.79 16.56 -8.57
C ILE A 248 6.62 15.60 -7.38
N TYR A 249 6.48 14.29 -7.63
CA TYR A 249 6.12 13.30 -6.61
C TYR A 249 7.06 13.34 -5.40
N VAL A 250 8.37 13.32 -5.65
CA VAL A 250 9.40 13.34 -4.59
C VAL A 250 9.29 14.61 -3.73
N ILE A 251 8.98 15.75 -4.34
CA ILE A 251 8.81 17.02 -3.63
C ILE A 251 7.62 16.93 -2.66
N LEU A 252 6.50 16.38 -3.11
CA LEU A 252 5.28 16.22 -2.30
C LEU A 252 5.50 15.22 -1.15
N GLU A 253 6.23 14.13 -1.41
CA GLU A 253 6.59 13.16 -0.37
C GLU A 253 7.52 13.77 0.69
N ASN A 254 8.51 14.56 0.26
CA ASN A 254 9.37 15.30 1.18
C ASN A 254 8.57 16.30 2.03
N ALA A 255 7.57 16.97 1.46
CA ALA A 255 6.66 17.85 2.20
C ALA A 255 5.89 17.09 3.29
N ARG A 256 5.33 15.92 2.94
CA ARG A 256 4.57 15.07 3.88
C ARG A 256 5.46 14.54 4.99
N LYS A 257 6.67 14.10 4.66
CA LYS A 257 7.67 13.66 5.63
C LYS A 257 8.04 14.78 6.61
N GLN A 258 8.28 15.99 6.12
CA GLN A 258 8.55 17.16 6.96
C GLN A 258 7.37 17.49 7.87
N TYR A 259 6.14 17.50 7.33
CA TYR A 259 4.94 17.73 8.13
C TYR A 259 4.81 16.74 9.28
N ARG A 260 4.99 15.44 9.01
CA ARG A 260 4.95 14.39 10.03
C ARG A 260 5.98 14.61 11.14
N TYR A 261 7.21 15.01 10.80
CA TYR A 261 8.21 15.36 11.81
C TYR A 261 7.82 16.60 12.61
N SER A 262 7.29 17.64 11.95
CA SER A 262 6.80 18.84 12.64
C SER A 262 5.66 18.52 13.60
N CYS A 263 4.75 17.59 13.28
CA CYS A 263 3.70 17.14 14.22
C CYS A 263 4.25 16.53 15.52
N TYR A 264 5.46 15.96 15.51
CA TYR A 264 6.11 15.43 16.73
C TYR A 264 6.89 16.49 17.51
N ALA A 265 7.31 17.58 16.86
CA ALA A 265 8.21 18.57 17.44
C ALA A 265 7.55 19.92 17.75
N LYS A 266 6.40 20.24 17.14
CA LYS A 266 5.75 21.56 17.13
C LYS A 266 4.25 21.44 17.41
N SER A 267 3.60 22.58 17.61
CA SER A 267 2.14 22.63 17.73
C SER A 267 1.45 22.27 16.40
N ALA A 268 0.18 21.85 16.46
CA ALA A 268 -0.58 21.48 15.26
C ALA A 268 -0.68 22.64 14.25
N ASP A 269 -0.95 23.85 14.74
CA ASP A 269 -1.08 25.05 13.88
C ASP A 269 0.25 25.39 13.20
N GLU A 270 1.37 25.37 13.93
CA GLU A 270 2.70 25.61 13.36
C GLU A 270 3.08 24.56 12.32
N ALA A 271 2.82 23.27 12.58
CA ALA A 271 3.09 22.20 11.63
C ALA A 271 2.26 22.37 10.34
N ILE A 272 0.99 22.74 10.48
CA ILE A 272 0.08 23.00 9.36
C ILE A 272 0.56 24.21 8.53
N ASP A 273 0.96 25.29 9.19
CA ASP A 273 1.42 26.51 8.50
C ASP A 273 2.74 26.29 7.77
N GLU A 274 3.68 25.54 8.36
CA GLU A 274 4.92 25.13 7.66
C GLU A 274 4.63 24.29 6.42
N TYR A 275 3.72 23.31 6.53
CA TYR A 275 3.32 22.49 5.40
C TYR A 275 2.65 23.33 4.30
N LYS A 276 1.73 24.23 4.65
CA LYS A 276 1.10 25.15 3.70
C LYS A 276 2.14 26.04 3.00
N ASN A 277 3.07 26.60 3.75
CA ASN A 277 4.14 27.44 3.21
C ASN A 277 5.06 26.66 2.26
N TYR A 278 5.33 25.39 2.55
CA TYR A 278 6.10 24.51 1.66
C TYR A 278 5.34 24.23 0.36
N ILE A 279 4.07 23.81 0.47
CA ILE A 279 3.24 23.45 -0.71
C ILE A 279 2.99 24.66 -1.62
N GLN A 280 2.81 25.86 -1.06
CA GLN A 280 2.59 27.09 -1.84
C GLN A 280 3.78 27.48 -2.73
N GLN A 281 4.98 26.98 -2.45
CA GLN A 281 6.17 27.22 -3.27
C GLN A 281 6.24 26.30 -4.49
N ILE A 282 5.49 25.20 -4.49
CA ILE A 282 5.44 24.26 -5.60
C ILE A 282 4.56 24.87 -6.71
N PRO A 283 5.06 24.98 -7.96
CA PRO A 283 4.27 25.47 -9.07
C PRO A 283 2.98 24.65 -9.25
N ARG A 284 1.88 25.33 -9.56
CA ARG A 284 0.61 24.63 -9.83
C ARG A 284 0.75 23.84 -11.13
N ILE A 285 0.16 22.65 -11.14
CA ILE A 285 0.15 21.76 -12.30
C ILE A 285 -0.41 22.45 -13.55
N ASP A 286 -1.49 23.22 -13.40
CA ASP A 286 -2.13 23.91 -14.52
C ASP A 286 -1.21 25.00 -15.11
N ASP A 287 -0.42 25.68 -14.28
CA ASP A 287 0.58 26.66 -14.74
C ASP A 287 1.69 25.96 -15.53
N LEU A 288 2.19 24.82 -15.03
CA LEU A 288 3.19 24.01 -15.74
C LEU A 288 2.67 23.52 -17.10
N GLN A 289 1.40 23.13 -17.19
CA GLN A 289 0.77 22.72 -18.45
C GLN A 289 0.68 23.88 -19.44
N ILE A 290 0.32 25.08 -18.98
CA ILE A 290 0.28 26.29 -19.82
C ILE A 290 1.68 26.60 -20.36
N TYR A 291 2.71 26.55 -19.51
CA TYR A 291 4.09 26.79 -19.95
C TYR A 291 4.53 25.73 -20.96
N LYS A 292 4.28 24.45 -20.70
CA LYS A 292 4.65 23.37 -21.61
C LYS A 292 4.01 23.52 -22.99
N SER A 293 2.78 24.02 -23.05
CA SER A 293 2.02 24.15 -24.31
C SER A 293 2.35 25.43 -25.09
N CYS A 294 2.68 26.53 -24.39
CA CYS A 294 2.75 27.86 -25.01
C CYS A 294 4.13 28.51 -24.92
N ASN A 295 4.99 28.09 -24.00
CA ASN A 295 6.29 28.71 -23.75
C ASN A 295 7.32 27.69 -23.23
N PRO A 296 7.98 26.95 -24.13
CA PRO A 296 9.00 25.96 -23.77
C PRO A 296 10.13 26.55 -22.91
N VAL A 297 10.51 27.82 -23.11
CA VAL A 297 11.56 28.48 -22.32
C VAL A 297 11.16 28.63 -20.86
N SER A 298 9.96 29.16 -20.58
CA SER A 298 9.46 29.28 -19.22
C SER A 298 9.26 27.91 -18.57
N TYR A 299 8.81 26.91 -19.34
CA TYR A 299 8.66 25.55 -18.83
C TYR A 299 9.99 24.93 -18.44
N ASN A 300 11.00 25.06 -19.31
CA ASN A 300 12.36 24.59 -19.05
C ASN A 300 12.90 25.21 -17.75
N ALA A 301 12.82 26.54 -17.63
CA ALA A 301 13.28 27.27 -16.45
C ALA A 301 12.54 26.85 -15.16
N ALA A 302 11.23 26.58 -15.25
CA ALA A 302 10.46 26.09 -14.10
C ALA A 302 10.92 24.70 -13.63
N LEU A 303 11.21 23.78 -14.57
CA LEU A 303 11.73 22.45 -14.23
C LEU A 303 13.12 22.52 -13.58
N GLU A 304 14.01 23.35 -14.11
CA GLU A 304 15.35 23.54 -13.52
C GLU A 304 15.28 24.14 -12.12
N LYS A 305 14.43 25.16 -11.94
CA LYS A 305 14.18 25.72 -10.61
C LYS A 305 13.68 24.64 -9.63
N LEU A 306 12.75 23.78 -10.05
CA LEU A 306 12.28 22.66 -9.22
C LEU A 306 13.41 21.69 -8.84
N ILE A 307 14.26 21.32 -9.81
CA ILE A 307 15.37 20.41 -9.56
C ILE A 307 16.38 21.01 -8.57
N LEU A 308 16.67 22.31 -8.71
CA LEU A 308 17.65 23.03 -7.87
C LEU A 308 17.11 23.35 -6.47
N ASP A 309 15.94 23.98 -6.37
CA ASP A 309 15.37 24.46 -5.09
C ASP A 309 15.13 23.29 -4.12
N TYR A 310 14.76 22.12 -4.65
CA TYR A 310 14.49 20.91 -3.86
C TYR A 310 15.64 19.90 -3.86
N ARG A 311 16.81 20.23 -4.43
CA ARG A 311 18.01 19.37 -4.45
C ARG A 311 17.72 17.94 -4.94
N LEU A 312 16.87 17.83 -5.96
CA LEU A 312 16.35 16.54 -6.41
C LEU A 312 17.44 15.68 -7.05
N LEU A 313 18.45 16.32 -7.66
CA LEU A 313 19.53 15.62 -8.32
C LEU A 313 20.50 15.00 -7.30
N GLU A 314 20.82 15.72 -6.23
CA GLU A 314 21.62 15.23 -5.12
C GLU A 314 20.90 14.07 -4.41
N GLU A 315 19.62 14.23 -4.08
CA GLU A 315 18.83 13.17 -3.43
C GLU A 315 18.77 11.89 -4.30
N LEU A 316 18.58 12.06 -5.61
CA LEU A 316 18.58 10.96 -6.56
C LEU A 316 19.94 10.23 -6.59
N GLN A 317 21.05 10.98 -6.61
CA GLN A 317 22.38 10.37 -6.58
C GLN A 317 22.62 9.59 -5.28
N ASP A 318 22.31 10.18 -4.13
CA ASP A 318 22.47 9.53 -2.83
C ASP A 318 21.67 8.23 -2.74
N LYS A 319 20.43 8.24 -3.27
CA LYS A 319 19.58 7.04 -3.33
C LYS A 319 20.13 5.99 -4.30
N LEU A 320 20.66 6.39 -5.46
CA LEU A 320 21.28 5.45 -6.40
C LEU A 320 22.54 4.82 -5.81
N GLU A 321 23.36 5.61 -5.12
CA GLU A 321 24.59 5.15 -4.47
C GLU A 321 24.30 4.16 -3.34
N SER A 322 23.25 4.40 -2.55
CA SER A 322 22.85 3.53 -1.45
C SER A 322 21.92 2.36 -1.85
N SER A 323 21.35 2.36 -3.06
CA SER A 323 20.35 1.35 -3.42
C SER A 323 20.91 -0.07 -3.49
N VAL A 324 20.18 -0.98 -2.85
CA VAL A 324 20.38 -2.43 -2.87
C VAL A 324 19.61 -3.06 -4.03
N CYS A 325 18.38 -2.62 -4.28
CA CYS A 325 17.57 -3.12 -5.40
C CYS A 325 18.28 -2.90 -6.74
N LEU A 326 18.88 -1.72 -6.93
CA LEU A 326 19.50 -1.30 -8.20
C LEU A 326 21.01 -1.56 -8.25
N ARG A 327 21.58 -2.34 -7.32
CA ARG A 327 23.03 -2.54 -7.16
C ARG A 327 23.76 -2.93 -8.44
N GLU A 328 23.17 -3.81 -9.26
CA GLU A 328 23.77 -4.28 -10.52
C GLU A 328 23.70 -3.22 -11.64
N ARG A 329 22.72 -2.31 -11.60
CA ARG A 329 22.52 -1.24 -12.60
C ARG A 329 23.10 0.11 -12.16
N LYS A 330 23.51 0.24 -10.90
CA LYS A 330 24.01 1.45 -10.25
C LYS A 330 24.97 2.25 -11.13
N ARG A 331 25.99 1.59 -11.68
CA ARG A 331 27.00 2.23 -12.53
C ARG A 331 26.42 2.90 -13.78
N VAL A 332 25.46 2.24 -14.44
CA VAL A 332 24.83 2.76 -15.66
C VAL A 332 23.90 3.93 -15.34
N LEU A 333 23.15 3.84 -14.24
CA LEU A 333 22.26 4.93 -13.80
C LEU A 333 23.05 6.17 -13.38
N LEU A 334 24.13 6.00 -12.61
CA LEU A 334 25.02 7.11 -12.25
C LEU A 334 25.68 7.73 -13.49
N LYS A 335 26.03 6.93 -14.51
CA LYS A 335 26.54 7.47 -15.77
C LYS A 335 25.46 8.25 -16.54
N ALA A 336 24.21 7.82 -16.51
CA ALA A 336 23.10 8.61 -17.07
C ALA A 336 22.95 9.96 -16.35
N VAL A 337 23.05 9.99 -15.01
CA VAL A 337 23.06 11.26 -14.26
C VAL A 337 24.23 12.16 -14.68
N GLU A 338 25.41 11.59 -14.91
CA GLU A 338 26.57 12.35 -15.37
C GLU A 338 26.35 12.97 -16.76
N LEU A 339 25.77 12.21 -17.71
CA LEU A 339 25.42 12.72 -19.04
C LEU A 339 24.43 13.89 -18.95
N TYR A 340 23.41 13.78 -18.10
CA TYR A 340 22.47 14.87 -17.83
C TYR A 340 23.20 16.12 -17.33
N LYS A 341 24.11 15.98 -16.35
CA LYS A 341 24.88 17.11 -15.79
C LYS A 341 25.82 17.76 -16.81
N GLN A 342 26.31 16.99 -17.79
CA GLN A 342 27.20 17.47 -18.85
C GLN A 342 26.46 18.15 -20.00
N GLY A 343 25.12 18.14 -20.01
CA GLY A 343 24.31 18.66 -21.11
C GLY A 343 24.28 17.72 -22.33
N GLU A 344 24.70 16.47 -22.18
CA GLU A 344 24.71 15.45 -23.24
C GLU A 344 23.30 14.85 -23.43
N TYR A 345 22.31 15.73 -23.64
CA TYR A 345 20.88 15.40 -23.56
C TYR A 345 20.45 14.40 -24.63
N GLU A 346 20.97 14.47 -25.86
CA GLU A 346 20.61 13.52 -26.91
C GLU A 346 20.96 12.08 -26.52
N VAL A 347 22.18 11.86 -26.01
CA VAL A 347 22.64 10.53 -25.57
C VAL A 347 21.88 10.08 -24.33
N PHE A 348 21.70 10.98 -23.36
CA PHE A 348 20.92 10.72 -22.16
C PHE A 348 19.48 10.29 -22.49
N ASN A 349 18.80 11.03 -23.37
CA ASN A 349 17.42 10.80 -23.77
C ASN A 349 17.23 9.46 -24.51
N ASN A 350 18.27 8.96 -25.19
CA ASN A 350 18.25 7.63 -25.80
C ASN A 350 18.50 6.49 -24.79
N ILE A 351 19.31 6.73 -23.75
CA ILE A 351 19.71 5.70 -22.79
C ILE A 351 18.69 5.54 -21.67
N LEU A 352 18.26 6.64 -21.05
CA LEU A 352 17.54 6.58 -19.78
C LEU A 352 16.21 5.83 -19.89
N PRO A 353 15.40 5.97 -20.97
CA PRO A 353 14.13 5.24 -21.02
C PRO A 353 14.26 3.73 -21.12
N ILE A 354 15.35 3.24 -21.71
CA ILE A 354 15.71 1.81 -21.69
C ILE A 354 16.12 1.39 -20.27
N GLN A 355 16.85 2.25 -19.55
CA GLN A 355 17.24 1.98 -18.16
C GLN A 355 16.06 2.02 -17.19
N ILE A 356 15.07 2.89 -17.39
CA ILE A 356 13.83 2.91 -16.60
C ILE A 356 13.09 1.57 -16.72
N GLU A 357 12.99 1.00 -17.92
CA GLU A 357 12.46 -0.37 -18.06
C GLU A 357 13.35 -1.41 -17.36
N GLY A 358 14.68 -1.23 -17.43
CA GLY A 358 15.63 -2.06 -16.70
C GLY A 358 15.42 -2.01 -15.18
N MET A 359 15.12 -0.84 -14.63
CA MET A 359 14.81 -0.66 -13.20
C MET A 359 13.54 -1.42 -12.79
N PHE A 360 12.51 -1.45 -13.64
CA PHE A 360 11.34 -2.31 -13.40
C PHE A 360 11.67 -3.81 -13.46
N ALA A 361 12.62 -4.20 -14.31
CA ALA A 361 13.10 -5.59 -14.35
C ALA A 361 13.83 -5.96 -13.05
N ASP A 362 14.71 -5.07 -12.57
CA ASP A 362 15.44 -5.25 -11.31
C ASP A 362 14.45 -5.31 -10.14
N TYR A 363 13.43 -4.45 -10.12
CA TYR A 363 12.41 -4.43 -9.08
C TYR A 363 11.52 -5.69 -9.07
N LEU A 364 11.13 -6.19 -10.24
CA LEU A 364 10.38 -7.44 -10.35
C LEU A 364 11.22 -8.63 -9.86
N GLN A 365 12.50 -8.68 -10.25
CA GLN A 365 13.42 -9.70 -9.75
C GLN A 365 13.57 -9.59 -8.22
N ASP A 366 13.70 -8.38 -7.70
CA ASP A 366 13.86 -8.10 -6.29
C ASP A 366 12.65 -8.54 -5.47
N THR A 367 11.47 -8.07 -5.84
CA THR A 367 10.20 -8.34 -5.14
C THR A 367 9.83 -9.83 -5.15
N THR A 368 10.19 -10.54 -6.22
CA THR A 368 9.95 -11.99 -6.33
C THR A 368 11.04 -12.83 -5.66
N THR A 369 12.07 -12.24 -5.08
CA THR A 369 13.18 -12.98 -4.44
C THR A 369 12.68 -13.98 -3.41
N PHE A 370 11.80 -13.57 -2.50
CA PHE A 370 11.26 -14.47 -1.49
C PHE A 370 10.41 -15.59 -2.11
N LEU A 371 9.58 -15.28 -3.10
CA LEU A 371 8.75 -16.25 -3.81
C LEU A 371 9.58 -17.29 -4.56
N ARG A 372 10.77 -16.91 -5.05
CA ARG A 372 11.66 -17.81 -5.80
C ARG A 372 12.25 -18.96 -4.98
N PHE A 373 12.20 -18.88 -3.65
CA PHE A 373 12.54 -20.03 -2.80
C PHE A 373 11.52 -21.16 -2.84
N SER A 374 10.25 -20.86 -3.17
CA SER A 374 9.20 -21.87 -3.33
C SER A 374 8.85 -22.14 -4.79
N LYS A 375 8.92 -21.13 -5.66
CA LYS A 375 8.64 -21.23 -7.09
C LYS A 375 9.62 -20.39 -7.91
N MET A 376 10.59 -21.07 -8.53
CA MET A 376 11.63 -20.42 -9.33
C MET A 376 11.09 -19.99 -10.72
N ASP A 377 10.56 -18.78 -10.79
CA ASP A 377 10.16 -18.12 -12.05
C ASP A 377 11.06 -16.89 -12.32
N ILE A 378 11.39 -16.65 -13.60
CA ILE A 378 12.18 -15.49 -14.04
C ILE A 378 11.50 -14.88 -15.28
N TYR A 379 11.36 -13.55 -15.30
CA TYR A 379 10.61 -12.81 -16.31
C TYR A 379 11.54 -12.11 -17.32
N SER A 380 12.54 -12.82 -17.85
CA SER A 380 13.59 -12.23 -18.70
C SER A 380 13.08 -11.61 -20.00
N ASN A 381 11.98 -12.14 -20.55
CA ASN A 381 11.42 -11.75 -21.84
C ASN A 381 10.24 -10.77 -21.72
N ALA A 382 9.84 -10.42 -20.49
CA ALA A 382 8.73 -9.51 -20.26
C ALA A 382 9.10 -8.11 -20.77
N VAL A 383 8.20 -7.48 -21.54
CA VAL A 383 8.31 -6.04 -21.84
C VAL A 383 7.85 -5.21 -20.65
N LEU A 384 8.11 -3.90 -20.66
CA LEU A 384 7.73 -2.99 -19.56
C LEU A 384 6.29 -3.19 -19.06
N LYS A 385 5.31 -3.25 -19.98
CA LYS A 385 3.90 -3.51 -19.62
C LYS A 385 3.70 -4.82 -18.85
N ASP A 386 4.33 -5.90 -19.30
CA ASP A 386 4.20 -7.22 -18.67
C ASP A 386 4.95 -7.27 -17.33
N LYS A 387 6.09 -6.57 -17.21
CA LYS A 387 6.81 -6.45 -15.93
C LYS A 387 5.95 -5.79 -14.86
N ILE A 388 5.29 -4.67 -15.21
CA ILE A 388 4.37 -3.97 -14.30
C ILE A 388 3.15 -4.84 -13.99
N ARG A 389 2.60 -5.57 -14.97
CA ARG A 389 1.49 -6.51 -14.72
C ARG A 389 1.89 -7.60 -13.72
N HIS A 390 3.05 -8.22 -13.88
CA HIS A 390 3.54 -9.23 -12.93
C HIS A 390 3.77 -8.65 -11.53
N LEU A 391 4.25 -7.40 -11.42
CA LEU A 391 4.35 -6.69 -10.15
C LEU A 391 2.97 -6.53 -9.47
N GLN A 392 1.90 -6.26 -10.23
CA GLN A 392 0.54 -6.21 -9.69
C GLN A 392 0.02 -7.60 -9.29
N GLU A 393 0.28 -8.63 -10.10
CA GLU A 393 -0.14 -10.02 -9.84
C GLU A 393 0.46 -10.60 -8.55
N VAL A 394 1.73 -10.29 -8.27
CA VAL A 394 2.39 -10.68 -7.01
C VAL A 394 2.02 -9.78 -5.84
N LYS A 395 1.08 -8.85 -6.02
CA LYS A 395 0.63 -7.86 -5.04
C LYS A 395 1.79 -7.05 -4.45
N SER A 396 2.73 -6.63 -5.31
CA SER A 396 3.75 -5.68 -4.90
C SER A 396 3.11 -4.32 -4.58
N ASP A 397 3.73 -3.57 -3.66
CA ASP A 397 3.29 -2.23 -3.26
C ASP A 397 3.66 -1.15 -4.31
N ILE A 398 3.51 -1.44 -5.60
CA ILE A 398 3.71 -0.46 -6.67
C ILE A 398 2.66 0.64 -6.60
N TYR A 399 3.07 1.90 -6.76
CA TYR A 399 2.16 3.04 -6.70
C TYR A 399 1.18 3.04 -7.88
N PRO A 400 -0.12 3.30 -7.68
CA PRO A 400 -1.10 3.38 -8.76
C PRO A 400 -0.70 4.37 -9.85
N GLU A 401 -0.17 5.54 -9.47
CA GLU A 401 0.31 6.56 -10.40
C GLU A 401 1.50 6.06 -11.23
N ALA A 402 2.38 5.24 -10.63
CA ALA A 402 3.49 4.61 -11.36
C ALA A 402 2.97 3.58 -12.36
N VAL A 403 1.96 2.78 -11.99
CA VAL A 403 1.33 1.84 -12.92
C VAL A 403 0.76 2.60 -14.11
N GLU A 404 -0.13 3.56 -13.87
CA GLU A 404 -0.80 4.29 -14.94
C GLU A 404 0.20 5.01 -15.87
N TYR A 405 1.15 5.73 -15.28
CA TYR A 405 2.14 6.49 -16.02
C TYR A 405 3.12 5.59 -16.77
N PHE A 406 3.81 4.68 -16.08
CA PHE A 406 4.90 3.91 -16.69
C PHE A 406 4.40 2.81 -17.61
N MET A 407 3.28 2.17 -17.27
CA MET A 407 2.71 1.07 -18.07
C MET A 407 2.10 1.56 -19.38
N TYR A 408 1.43 2.72 -19.37
CA TYR A 408 0.70 3.21 -20.54
C TYR A 408 1.38 4.41 -21.18
N TYR A 409 1.44 5.56 -20.50
CA TYR A 409 1.98 6.79 -21.07
C TYR A 409 3.46 6.64 -21.47
N PHE A 410 4.33 6.37 -20.50
CA PHE A 410 5.77 6.25 -20.71
C PHE A 410 6.09 5.13 -21.70
N ASN A 411 5.48 3.95 -21.53
CA ASN A 411 5.72 2.81 -22.43
C ASN A 411 5.41 3.16 -23.89
N ASN A 412 4.21 3.68 -24.14
CA ASN A 412 3.71 3.88 -25.50
C ASN A 412 4.26 5.17 -26.15
N MET A 413 4.42 6.25 -25.38
CA MET A 413 4.79 7.56 -25.91
C MET A 413 6.30 7.82 -25.89
N ILE A 414 7.03 7.23 -24.93
CA ILE A 414 8.44 7.49 -24.71
C ILE A 414 9.30 6.26 -25.04
N ARG A 415 9.20 5.20 -24.22
CA ARG A 415 10.08 4.02 -24.30
C ARG A 415 10.02 3.35 -25.66
N ASN A 416 8.83 3.08 -26.20
CA ASN A 416 8.70 2.41 -27.50
C ASN A 416 9.27 3.26 -28.64
N LYS A 417 9.09 4.58 -28.59
CA LYS A 417 9.65 5.49 -29.61
C LYS A 417 11.18 5.38 -29.63
N ILE A 418 11.81 5.37 -28.46
CA ILE A 418 13.27 5.28 -28.32
C ILE A 418 13.79 3.88 -28.66
N ALA A 419 13.15 2.82 -28.15
CA ALA A 419 13.54 1.43 -28.43
C ALA A 419 13.48 1.09 -29.93
N HIS A 420 12.61 1.77 -30.70
CA HIS A 420 12.54 1.64 -32.15
C HIS A 420 13.45 2.62 -32.91
N GLY A 421 14.35 3.35 -32.23
CA GLY A 421 15.30 4.28 -32.85
C GLY A 421 14.65 5.50 -33.50
N ARG A 422 13.45 5.89 -33.05
CA ARG A 422 12.68 7.02 -33.65
C ARG A 422 12.96 8.36 -33.00
N TYR A 423 13.79 8.40 -31.97
CA TYR A 423 14.27 9.64 -31.37
C TYR A 423 15.70 9.89 -31.88
N LYS A 424 15.96 11.08 -32.42
CA LYS A 424 17.23 11.45 -33.08
C LYS A 424 17.81 12.76 -32.55
N GLY A 425 17.32 13.22 -31.39
CA GLY A 425 17.50 14.60 -30.96
C GLY A 425 16.80 15.60 -31.88
N ASN A 426 16.83 16.88 -31.49
CA ASN A 426 16.43 18.00 -32.34
C ASN A 426 17.60 19.02 -32.40
N PRO A 427 18.48 18.92 -33.42
CA PRO A 427 19.61 19.84 -33.56
C PRO A 427 19.18 21.30 -33.68
N ASP A 428 17.99 21.55 -34.24
CA ASP A 428 17.44 22.88 -34.48
C ASP A 428 16.73 23.46 -33.25
N GLU A 429 16.30 22.61 -32.29
CA GLU A 429 15.63 23.01 -31.06
C GLU A 429 16.20 22.29 -29.83
N GLN A 430 17.46 22.59 -29.50
CA GLN A 430 18.17 22.01 -28.33
C GLN A 430 17.38 22.11 -27.01
N ILE A 431 16.55 23.14 -26.87
CA ILE A 431 15.69 23.32 -25.69
C ILE A 431 14.68 22.19 -25.50
N GLN A 432 14.20 21.55 -26.57
CA GLN A 432 13.27 20.43 -26.47
C GLN A 432 13.96 19.19 -25.91
N ASP A 433 15.21 18.96 -26.31
CA ASP A 433 16.01 17.84 -25.81
C ASP A 433 16.35 18.04 -24.32
N GLU A 434 16.63 19.28 -23.91
CA GLU A 434 16.84 19.63 -22.51
C GLU A 434 15.57 19.46 -21.66
N ILE A 435 14.42 19.97 -22.13
CA ILE A 435 13.14 19.80 -21.45
C ILE A 435 12.85 18.31 -21.27
N PHE A 436 13.00 17.52 -22.32
CA PHE A 436 12.77 16.08 -22.27
C PHE A 436 13.73 15.39 -21.29
N ALA A 437 15.00 15.81 -21.25
CA ALA A 437 15.97 15.30 -20.29
C ALA A 437 15.57 15.61 -18.84
N ARG A 438 15.07 16.82 -18.56
CA ARG A 438 14.55 17.23 -17.24
C ARG A 438 13.30 16.43 -16.86
N GLU A 439 12.42 16.13 -17.80
CA GLU A 439 11.26 15.27 -17.55
C GLU A 439 11.67 13.84 -17.20
N LEU A 440 12.66 13.28 -17.90
CA LEU A 440 13.14 11.92 -17.67
C LEU A 440 13.94 11.79 -16.37
N ILE A 441 14.76 12.78 -15.99
CA ILE A 441 15.49 12.72 -14.71
C ILE A 441 14.51 12.72 -13.53
N LEU A 442 13.40 13.44 -13.64
CA LEU A 442 12.32 13.44 -12.64
C LEU A 442 11.56 12.11 -12.62
N ASP A 443 11.34 11.47 -13.77
CA ASP A 443 10.79 10.10 -13.83
C ASP A 443 11.67 9.10 -13.09
N MET A 444 12.98 9.17 -13.33
CA MET A 444 13.95 8.34 -12.61
C MET A 444 13.93 8.64 -11.12
N GLY A 445 13.83 9.92 -10.74
CA GLY A 445 13.69 10.37 -9.34
C GLY A 445 12.51 9.71 -8.63
N MET A 446 11.32 9.78 -9.23
CA MET A 446 10.12 9.14 -8.70
C MET A 446 10.29 7.64 -8.56
N LEU A 447 10.82 6.97 -9.59
CA LEU A 447 10.99 5.52 -9.58
C LEU A 447 12.02 5.08 -8.53
N VAL A 448 13.20 5.71 -8.47
CA VAL A 448 14.21 5.42 -7.44
C VAL A 448 13.65 5.65 -6.04
N HIS A 449 12.87 6.72 -5.84
CA HIS A 449 12.20 6.98 -4.57
C HIS A 449 11.25 5.83 -4.19
N MET A 450 10.36 5.39 -5.09
CA MET A 450 9.47 4.25 -4.87
C MET A 450 10.24 2.97 -4.53
N LEU A 451 11.26 2.64 -5.34
CA LEU A 451 12.06 1.42 -5.15
C LEU A 451 12.77 1.40 -3.80
N SER A 452 13.35 2.54 -3.37
CA SER A 452 14.03 2.66 -2.09
C SER A 452 13.12 2.32 -0.90
N ARG A 453 11.80 2.44 -1.05
CA ARG A 453 10.82 2.17 0.02
C ARG A 453 10.25 0.75 -0.09
N LYS A 454 9.90 0.33 -1.30
CA LYS A 454 9.04 -0.84 -1.54
C LYS A 454 9.78 -2.14 -1.84
N SER A 455 11.05 -2.06 -2.25
CA SER A 455 11.89 -3.22 -2.53
C SER A 455 12.07 -4.15 -1.32
N GLU A 456 12.07 -5.46 -1.60
CA GLU A 456 12.36 -6.54 -0.65
C GLU A 456 13.77 -6.41 -0.07
N THR A 457 14.78 -6.20 -0.93
CA THR A 457 16.17 -6.11 -0.45
C THR A 457 16.48 -4.80 0.24
N GLU A 458 15.77 -3.71 -0.08
CA GLU A 458 15.84 -2.46 0.69
C GLU A 458 15.26 -2.64 2.10
N LYS A 459 14.14 -3.39 2.23
CA LYS A 459 13.56 -3.76 3.53
C LYS A 459 14.53 -4.63 4.34
N MET A 460 15.13 -5.64 3.70
CA MET A 460 16.17 -6.47 4.31
C MET A 460 17.34 -5.61 4.81
N TYR A 461 17.85 -4.69 3.99
CA TYR A 461 18.97 -3.84 4.37
C TYR A 461 18.63 -2.94 5.56
N ARG A 462 17.47 -2.26 5.55
CA ARG A 462 17.00 -1.45 6.69
C ARG A 462 16.76 -2.27 7.95
N PHE A 463 16.36 -3.53 7.80
CA PHE A 463 16.19 -4.44 8.92
C PHE A 463 17.54 -4.78 9.56
N ILE A 464 18.57 -5.12 8.77
CA ILE A 464 19.86 -5.56 9.31
C ILE A 464 20.70 -4.37 9.77
N HIS A 465 20.82 -3.35 8.92
CA HIS A 465 21.78 -2.26 9.07
C HIS A 465 21.44 -1.41 10.30
N GLY A 466 22.37 -1.35 11.26
CA GLY A 466 22.22 -0.62 12.50
C GLY A 466 21.27 -1.24 13.53
N TYR A 467 20.77 -2.47 13.31
CA TYR A 467 19.77 -3.10 14.19
C TYR A 467 20.24 -3.20 15.64
N GLN A 468 21.40 -3.83 15.87
CA GLN A 468 21.94 -4.02 17.21
C GLN A 468 22.26 -2.67 17.87
N LYS A 469 23.00 -1.81 17.18
CA LYS A 469 23.34 -0.44 17.64
C LYS A 469 22.10 0.36 18.06
N TYR A 470 21.00 0.24 17.31
CA TYR A 470 19.75 0.93 17.65
C TYR A 470 19.19 0.43 18.99
N TYR A 471 19.06 -0.89 19.15
CA TYR A 471 18.46 -1.46 20.35
C TYR A 471 19.36 -1.36 21.59
N GLU A 472 20.68 -1.44 21.43
CA GLU A 472 21.66 -1.14 22.49
C GLU A 472 21.50 0.29 23.04
N ARG A 473 21.16 1.25 22.17
CA ARG A 473 20.95 2.65 22.56
C ARG A 473 19.61 2.88 23.26
N VAL A 474 18.55 2.20 22.82
CA VAL A 474 17.17 2.39 23.30
C VAL A 474 16.90 1.56 24.56
N ILE A 475 17.39 0.32 24.62
CA ILE A 475 17.19 -0.60 25.74
C ILE A 475 18.42 -0.51 26.65
N ARG A 476 18.29 0.30 27.71
CA ARG A 476 19.36 0.49 28.72
C ARG A 476 19.27 -0.46 29.92
N SER A 477 18.37 -1.44 29.87
CA SER A 477 18.21 -2.41 30.95
C SER A 477 19.44 -3.31 31.07
N SER A 478 19.91 -3.54 32.29
CA SER A 478 20.94 -4.54 32.59
C SER A 478 20.35 -5.94 32.82
N GLU A 479 19.02 -6.07 32.89
CA GLU A 479 18.32 -7.31 33.26
C GLU A 479 17.91 -8.17 32.05
N GLU A 480 17.79 -7.57 30.87
CA GLU A 480 17.47 -8.26 29.61
C GLU A 480 18.51 -7.95 28.54
N HIS A 481 18.81 -8.94 27.69
CA HIS A 481 19.68 -8.72 26.53
C HIS A 481 19.10 -7.64 25.62
N GLN A 482 19.95 -6.72 25.19
CA GLN A 482 19.53 -5.46 24.56
C GLN A 482 18.72 -5.66 23.27
N CYS A 483 18.89 -6.77 22.55
CA CYS A 483 18.19 -7.03 21.29
C CYS A 483 17.21 -8.22 21.30
N PHE A 484 17.17 -9.06 22.34
CA PHE A 484 16.39 -10.31 22.31
C PHE A 484 14.88 -10.08 22.28
N GLY A 485 14.37 -9.12 23.05
CA GLY A 485 12.96 -8.78 23.01
C GLY A 485 12.51 -8.29 21.64
N ALA A 486 13.33 -7.47 20.98
CA ALA A 486 13.06 -6.99 19.63
C ALA A 486 13.09 -8.12 18.60
N LEU A 487 14.13 -8.98 18.62
CA LEU A 487 14.25 -10.14 17.74
C LEU A 487 13.09 -11.13 17.94
N PHE A 488 12.68 -11.36 19.19
CA PHE A 488 11.52 -12.20 19.48
C PHE A 488 10.23 -11.61 18.89
N ASN A 489 10.01 -10.29 19.04
CA ASN A 489 8.84 -9.61 18.46
C ASN A 489 8.83 -9.65 16.92
N ASP A 490 10.01 -9.59 16.28
CA ASP A 490 10.15 -9.81 14.84
C ASP A 490 9.76 -11.26 14.46
N MET A 491 10.15 -12.25 15.27
CA MET A 491 9.86 -13.66 15.04
C MET A 491 8.40 -14.07 15.28
N ILE A 492 7.68 -13.41 16.21
CA ILE A 492 6.25 -13.67 16.42
C ILE A 492 5.35 -12.81 15.52
N GLY A 493 5.93 -11.92 14.72
CA GLY A 493 5.19 -11.05 13.79
C GLY A 493 4.41 -9.92 14.45
N ASP A 494 4.75 -9.57 15.70
CA ASP A 494 4.05 -8.52 16.45
C ASP A 494 4.75 -7.15 16.33
N LYS A 495 6.00 -7.11 15.86
CA LYS A 495 6.72 -5.85 15.66
C LYS A 495 6.12 -5.05 14.50
N THR A 496 5.58 -3.89 14.85
CA THR A 496 5.10 -2.89 13.89
C THR A 496 6.20 -1.89 13.59
N ILE A 497 6.47 -1.67 12.30
CA ILE A 497 7.44 -0.71 11.80
C ILE A 497 6.65 0.47 11.25
N ALA A 498 6.82 1.62 11.88
CA ALA A 498 6.17 2.85 11.46
C ALA A 498 7.18 3.75 10.74
N ASP A 499 6.84 4.12 9.51
CA ASP A 499 7.41 5.26 8.79
C ASP A 499 6.31 6.34 8.64
N TYR A 500 6.64 7.50 8.07
CA TYR A 500 5.75 8.65 8.00
C TYR A 500 4.47 8.41 7.16
N ASP A 501 4.51 7.45 6.24
CA ASP A 501 3.43 7.11 5.28
C ASP A 501 2.97 5.64 5.38
N THR A 502 3.65 4.79 6.16
CA THR A 502 3.46 3.34 6.13
C THR A 502 3.56 2.73 7.52
N LEU A 503 2.68 1.76 7.78
CA LEU A 503 2.76 0.84 8.92
C LEU A 503 2.94 -0.56 8.35
N GLU A 504 4.12 -1.13 8.53
CA GLU A 504 4.47 -2.45 8.01
C GLU A 504 4.74 -3.43 9.14
N ARG A 505 4.51 -4.72 8.87
CA ARG A 505 4.97 -5.83 9.70
C ARG A 505 5.72 -6.81 8.81
N TYR A 506 6.94 -7.15 9.18
CA TYR A 506 7.69 -8.17 8.46
C TYR A 506 7.17 -9.55 8.84
N ARG A 507 7.07 -10.42 7.84
CA ARG A 507 6.71 -11.81 8.04
C ARG A 507 7.85 -12.54 8.78
N PRO A 508 7.57 -13.26 9.88
CA PRO A 508 8.57 -14.06 10.57
C PRO A 508 9.47 -14.89 9.66
N ILE A 509 8.87 -15.54 8.66
CA ILE A 509 9.63 -16.37 7.72
C ILE A 509 10.57 -15.54 6.84
N GLN A 510 10.15 -14.36 6.37
CA GLN A 510 11.02 -13.48 5.57
C GLN A 510 12.24 -13.04 6.38
N VAL A 511 12.02 -12.60 7.63
CA VAL A 511 13.11 -12.19 8.52
C VAL A 511 14.11 -13.32 8.73
N ALA A 512 13.63 -14.55 8.94
CA ALA A 512 14.52 -15.71 9.06
C ALA A 512 15.36 -15.92 7.80
N TYR A 513 14.77 -15.80 6.60
CA TYR A 513 15.51 -15.88 5.34
C TYR A 513 16.57 -14.78 5.22
N TRP A 514 16.25 -13.53 5.57
CA TRP A 514 17.21 -12.42 5.54
C TRP A 514 18.43 -12.68 6.43
N LEU A 515 18.21 -13.30 7.60
CA LEU A 515 19.27 -13.58 8.55
C LEU A 515 20.14 -14.78 8.14
N VAL A 516 19.57 -15.90 7.69
CA VAL A 516 20.31 -17.16 7.57
C VAL A 516 20.58 -17.62 6.13
N ASN A 517 19.93 -17.02 5.12
CA ASN A 517 20.03 -17.52 3.76
C ASN A 517 21.28 -16.98 3.03
N PRO A 518 22.10 -17.85 2.42
CA PRO A 518 23.31 -17.44 1.69
C PRO A 518 23.06 -16.48 0.52
N TYR A 519 21.88 -16.53 -0.10
CA TYR A 519 21.54 -15.64 -1.21
C TYR A 519 21.35 -14.18 -0.74
N TYR A 520 20.66 -13.97 0.38
CA TYR A 520 20.51 -12.64 0.97
C TYR A 520 21.84 -12.13 1.54
N GLU A 521 22.67 -12.99 2.14
CA GLU A 521 24.03 -12.63 2.55
C GLU A 521 24.88 -12.13 1.38
N LYS A 522 24.82 -12.82 0.23
CA LYS A 522 25.53 -12.38 -0.98
C LYS A 522 25.03 -11.00 -1.44
N ILE A 523 23.73 -10.74 -1.39
CA ILE A 523 23.16 -9.44 -1.76
C ILE A 523 23.64 -8.35 -0.80
N TYR A 524 23.60 -8.61 0.51
CA TYR A 524 24.06 -7.67 1.52
C TYR A 524 25.55 -7.35 1.33
N GLY A 525 26.38 -8.38 1.11
CA GLY A 525 27.82 -8.23 0.87
C GLY A 525 28.19 -7.51 -0.43
N GLN A 526 27.25 -7.31 -1.36
CA GLN A 526 27.47 -6.49 -2.55
C GLN A 526 27.30 -4.98 -2.28
N VAL A 527 26.69 -4.60 -1.16
CA VAL A 527 26.38 -3.21 -0.83
C VAL A 527 27.06 -2.71 0.44
N ASP A 528 27.35 -3.59 1.40
CA ASP A 528 27.98 -3.25 2.68
C ASP A 528 28.78 -4.44 3.26
N ASP A 529 29.54 -4.21 4.33
CA ASP A 529 30.27 -5.25 5.05
C ASP A 529 29.30 -6.19 5.79
N ILE A 530 29.43 -7.51 5.56
CA ILE A 530 28.56 -8.54 6.16
C ILE A 530 28.66 -8.65 7.69
N LYS A 531 29.56 -7.92 8.35
CA LYS A 531 29.77 -7.97 9.80
C LYS A 531 28.47 -7.81 10.59
N GLU A 532 27.66 -6.78 10.31
CA GLU A 532 26.42 -6.54 11.07
C GLU A 532 25.41 -7.68 10.88
N LEU A 533 25.32 -8.23 9.66
CA LEU A 533 24.51 -9.42 9.38
C LEU A 533 25.01 -10.63 10.18
N LEU A 534 26.32 -10.88 10.20
CA LEU A 534 26.89 -12.01 10.93
C LEU A 534 26.70 -11.88 12.45
N GLU A 535 26.88 -10.68 13.01
CA GLU A 535 26.65 -10.41 14.42
C GLU A 535 25.18 -10.66 14.79
N LEU A 536 24.24 -10.12 14.02
CA LEU A 536 22.81 -10.34 14.26
C LEU A 536 22.39 -11.80 14.06
N ARG A 537 22.96 -12.48 13.05
CA ARG A 537 22.76 -13.92 12.83
C ARG A 537 23.28 -14.74 14.01
N ASN A 538 24.44 -14.39 14.56
CA ASN A 538 25.01 -15.10 15.70
C ASN A 538 24.11 -14.98 16.93
N GLU A 539 23.57 -13.79 17.20
CA GLU A 539 22.55 -13.61 18.26
C GLU A 539 21.31 -14.47 17.99
N PHE A 540 20.78 -14.43 16.77
CA PHE A 540 19.59 -15.19 16.38
C PHE A 540 19.79 -16.71 16.46
N LEU A 541 20.99 -17.20 16.19
CA LEU A 541 21.34 -18.63 16.26
C LEU A 541 21.98 -19.01 17.61
N SER A 542 22.05 -18.09 18.57
CA SER A 542 22.62 -18.31 19.89
C SER A 542 21.71 -19.19 20.75
N LYS A 543 22.32 -19.91 21.70
CA LYS A 543 21.58 -20.73 22.65
C LYS A 543 20.72 -19.85 23.55
N GLU A 544 21.29 -18.74 23.99
CA GLU A 544 20.76 -17.76 24.92
C GLU A 544 19.47 -17.12 24.38
N PHE A 545 19.44 -16.77 23.09
CA PHE A 545 18.23 -16.26 22.45
C PHE A 545 17.10 -17.30 22.48
N TRP A 546 17.36 -18.55 22.11
CA TRP A 546 16.31 -19.57 22.07
C TRP A 546 15.84 -19.99 23.48
N GLU A 547 16.68 -19.88 24.50
CA GLU A 547 16.26 -20.01 25.90
C GLU A 547 15.33 -18.86 26.32
N TYR A 548 15.65 -17.63 25.92
CA TYR A 548 14.77 -16.46 26.11
C TYR A 548 13.40 -16.69 25.44
N VAL A 549 13.38 -17.13 24.17
CA VAL A 549 12.14 -17.46 23.45
C VAL A 549 11.34 -18.52 24.21
N LEU A 550 11.97 -19.63 24.60
CA LEU A 550 11.29 -20.71 25.31
C LEU A 550 10.64 -20.22 26.61
N LYS A 551 11.33 -19.36 27.37
CA LYS A 551 10.77 -18.76 28.60
C LYS A 551 9.52 -17.94 28.31
N ARG A 552 9.51 -17.13 27.25
CA ARG A 552 8.35 -16.31 26.85
C ARG A 552 7.16 -17.20 26.43
N LEU A 553 7.41 -18.26 25.66
CA LEU A 553 6.37 -19.19 25.24
C LEU A 553 5.77 -19.98 26.41
N ASN A 554 6.60 -20.43 27.35
CA ASN A 554 6.10 -21.11 28.55
C ASN A 554 5.24 -20.16 29.40
N SER A 555 5.60 -18.88 29.51
CA SER A 555 4.75 -17.88 30.18
C SER A 555 3.35 -17.76 29.54
N VAL A 556 3.24 -17.86 28.21
CA VAL A 556 1.94 -17.90 27.52
C VAL A 556 1.15 -19.16 27.88
N ILE A 557 1.82 -20.32 27.88
CA ILE A 557 1.19 -21.60 28.24
C ILE A 557 0.70 -21.57 29.70
N ASP A 558 1.52 -21.07 30.61
CA ASP A 558 1.23 -21.00 32.05
C ASP A 558 0.05 -20.04 32.33
N GLN A 559 -0.09 -18.98 31.56
CA GLN A 559 -1.23 -18.05 31.65
C GLN A 559 -2.52 -18.59 31.02
N GLY A 560 -2.43 -19.61 30.17
CA GLY A 560 -3.59 -20.26 29.56
C GLY A 560 -4.25 -19.49 28.41
N TYR A 561 -3.67 -18.36 27.97
CA TYR A 561 -4.13 -17.61 26.79
C TYR A 561 -2.99 -16.87 26.09
N ASP A 562 -3.08 -16.69 24.77
CA ASP A 562 -2.05 -16.03 23.98
C ASP A 562 -2.14 -14.51 24.03
N TYR A 563 -1.59 -13.94 25.10
CA TYR A 563 -1.47 -12.49 25.26
C TYR A 563 -0.41 -11.85 24.35
N LEU A 564 0.47 -12.65 23.72
CA LEU A 564 1.54 -12.17 22.85
C LEU A 564 1.14 -12.15 21.37
N ARG A 565 -0.05 -12.66 21.03
CA ARG A 565 -0.61 -12.67 19.65
C ARG A 565 0.37 -13.31 18.66
N ILE A 566 0.86 -14.50 19.00
CA ILE A 566 1.93 -15.17 18.25
C ILE A 566 1.41 -15.59 16.88
N ASN A 567 2.01 -15.04 15.83
CA ASN A 567 1.77 -15.50 14.47
C ASN A 567 2.36 -16.91 14.27
N MET A 568 1.51 -17.87 13.92
CA MET A 568 1.90 -19.28 13.74
C MET A 568 2.82 -19.54 12.55
N GLU A 569 3.09 -18.54 11.70
CA GLU A 569 4.22 -18.60 10.77
C GLU A 569 5.57 -18.77 11.48
N PHE A 570 5.67 -18.36 12.76
CA PHE A 570 6.86 -18.61 13.59
C PHE A 570 7.18 -20.10 13.72
N LEU A 571 6.18 -20.98 13.70
CA LEU A 571 6.40 -22.43 13.69
C LEU A 571 7.16 -22.89 12.43
N SER A 572 6.90 -22.25 11.28
CA SER A 572 7.61 -22.53 10.04
C SER A 572 9.07 -22.09 10.12
N VAL A 573 9.37 -20.98 10.80
CA VAL A 573 10.74 -20.53 11.09
C VAL A 573 11.48 -21.61 11.89
N VAL A 574 10.91 -22.03 13.02
CA VAL A 574 11.52 -23.05 13.91
C VAL A 574 11.76 -24.36 13.15
N LYS A 575 10.78 -24.82 12.36
CA LYS A 575 10.93 -26.01 11.50
C LYS A 575 12.03 -25.86 10.46
N GLY A 576 12.15 -24.67 9.85
CA GLY A 576 13.21 -24.35 8.89
C GLY A 576 14.60 -24.42 9.53
N LEU A 577 14.76 -23.89 10.73
CA LEU A 577 16.04 -23.83 11.45
C LEU A 577 16.63 -25.20 11.79
N PHE A 578 15.81 -26.24 11.98
CA PHE A 578 16.34 -27.61 12.13
C PHE A 578 17.17 -28.09 10.94
N ARG A 579 16.93 -27.52 9.76
CA ARG A 579 17.68 -27.81 8.52
C ARG A 579 18.91 -26.93 8.34
N CYS A 580 19.11 -25.94 9.20
CA CYS A 580 20.29 -25.09 9.20
C CYS A 580 21.47 -25.78 9.90
N ASN A 581 22.69 -25.31 9.61
CA ASN A 581 23.89 -25.76 10.30
C ASN A 581 24.02 -25.06 11.66
N ILE A 582 23.31 -25.58 12.66
CA ILE A 582 23.28 -25.05 14.03
C ILE A 582 23.76 -26.08 15.05
N ASN A 583 24.30 -25.59 16.17
CA ASN A 583 24.85 -26.42 17.24
C ASN A 583 23.80 -27.37 17.84
N THR A 584 24.25 -28.54 18.29
CA THR A 584 23.39 -29.58 18.89
C THR A 584 22.58 -29.04 20.08
N ASP A 585 23.19 -28.21 20.92
CA ASP A 585 22.52 -27.60 22.08
C ASP A 585 21.35 -26.70 21.66
N VAL A 586 21.55 -25.90 20.60
CA VAL A 586 20.49 -25.05 20.03
C VAL A 586 19.38 -25.92 19.43
N LYS A 587 19.72 -27.00 18.73
CA LYS A 587 18.72 -27.97 18.21
C LYS A 587 17.86 -28.56 19.33
N GLN A 588 18.44 -28.89 20.48
CA GLN A 588 17.68 -29.41 21.62
C GLN A 588 16.68 -28.39 22.17
N ILE A 589 17.09 -27.12 22.30
CA ILE A 589 16.20 -26.05 22.76
C ILE A 589 15.11 -25.75 21.72
N LEU A 590 15.45 -25.70 20.43
CA LEU A 590 14.47 -25.58 19.34
C LEU A 590 13.42 -26.70 19.39
N GLY A 591 13.81 -27.92 19.78
CA GLY A 591 12.87 -29.02 20.03
C GLY A 591 11.82 -28.68 21.08
N LYS A 592 12.24 -28.06 22.19
CA LYS A 592 11.34 -27.59 23.26
C LYS A 592 10.49 -26.41 22.80
N VAL A 593 11.07 -25.46 22.07
CA VAL A 593 10.35 -24.31 21.48
C VAL A 593 9.27 -24.78 20.51
N ASN A 594 9.59 -25.72 19.62
CA ASN A 594 8.62 -26.32 18.70
C ASN A 594 7.46 -26.99 19.44
N ALA A 595 7.75 -27.72 20.52
CA ALA A 595 6.71 -28.34 21.35
C ALA A 595 5.83 -27.28 22.05
N ALA A 596 6.43 -26.20 22.55
CA ALA A 596 5.69 -25.09 23.16
C ALA A 596 4.78 -24.39 22.15
N LEU A 597 5.28 -24.09 20.93
CA LEU A 597 4.47 -23.48 19.87
C LEU A 597 3.30 -24.38 19.43
N LEU A 598 3.50 -25.70 19.35
CA LEU A 598 2.40 -26.62 19.05
C LEU A 598 1.30 -26.57 20.12
N LYS A 599 1.66 -26.50 21.40
CA LYS A 599 0.68 -26.32 22.48
C LYS A 599 -0.07 -24.99 22.36
N ILE A 600 0.63 -23.90 22.08
CA ILE A 600 -0.01 -22.57 21.90
C ILE A 600 -0.95 -22.58 20.68
N LYS A 601 -0.56 -23.25 19.60
CA LYS A 601 -1.44 -23.43 18.43
C LYS A 601 -2.72 -24.17 18.81
N ASP A 602 -2.62 -25.25 19.58
CA ASP A 602 -3.79 -26.00 20.04
C ASP A 602 -4.66 -25.14 20.98
N MET A 603 -4.06 -24.28 21.81
CA MET A 603 -4.77 -23.31 22.66
C MET A 603 -5.55 -22.27 21.83
N GLN A 604 -4.95 -21.72 20.76
CA GLN A 604 -5.62 -20.77 19.86
C GLN A 604 -6.83 -21.44 19.16
N GLN A 605 -6.68 -22.69 18.70
CA GLN A 605 -7.75 -23.44 18.03
C GLN A 605 -8.91 -23.86 18.94
N GLN A 606 -8.72 -23.85 20.27
CA GLN A 606 -9.78 -24.08 21.25
C GLN A 606 -10.49 -22.77 21.64
N GLN A 607 -9.94 -21.62 21.26
CA GLN A 607 -10.46 -20.29 21.57
C GLN A 607 -11.30 -19.72 20.42
N ASP A 608 -10.94 -20.06 19.18
CA ASP A 608 -11.75 -19.97 17.95
C ASP A 608 -12.93 -20.97 17.99
#